data_AF-A0A539CRR2-F1
#
_entry.id   AF-A0A539CRR2-F1
#
_cell.length_a   1.000
_cell.length_b   1.000
_cell.length_c   1.000
_cell.angle_alpha   90.00
_cell.angle_beta   90.00
_cell.angle_gamma   90.00
#
_symmetry.space_group_name_H-M   'P 1'
#
loop_
_entity.id
_entity.type
_entity.pdbx_description
1 polymer ?
#
loop_
_entity_poly.entity_id
_entity_poly.type
_entity_poly.pdbx_seq_one_letter_code
_entity_poly.pdbx_strand_id
1 'polypeptide(L)'
;MRQLLPMNMRRAVRKRNLTPEASADVARIEQAFKQARNQFGQAGAFLFGDFSAADAMFAPVANRLHVYDVPVAAATRAYMDAMMALPAWQEWQAQAEPWTIGKYEVA
;
A
#
# COMPACT_ATOMS: atom_id res chain seq x y z
N MET A 1 9.64 7.41 3.09
CA MET A 1 8.29 7.14 2.54
C MET A 1 7.15 7.79 3.34
N ARG A 2 6.98 7.52 4.65
CA ARG A 2 5.78 7.96 5.43
C ARG A 2 5.58 9.49 5.52
N GLN A 3 6.66 10.27 5.49
CA GLN A 3 6.60 11.74 5.53
C GLN A 3 6.20 12.35 4.18
N LEU A 4 6.58 11.70 3.07
CA LEU A 4 6.33 12.18 1.71
C LEU A 4 4.98 11.70 1.16
N LEU A 5 4.58 10.48 1.55
CA LEU A 5 3.36 9.80 1.13
C LEU A 5 2.53 9.45 2.39
N PRO A 6 1.77 10.39 2.97
CA PRO A 6 0.83 10.07 4.04
C PRO A 6 -0.23 9.08 3.55
N MET A 7 -0.77 8.27 4.45
CA MET A 7 -1.91 7.42 4.08
C MET A 7 -3.14 8.32 3.95
N ASN A 8 -3.79 8.30 2.79
CA ASN A 8 -5.00 9.07 2.55
C ASN A 8 -5.97 8.22 1.72
N MET A 9 -6.93 7.59 2.38
CA MET A 9 -7.94 6.72 1.75
C MET A 9 -8.92 7.49 0.85
N ARG A 10 -8.99 8.83 0.98
CA ARG A 10 -9.87 9.70 0.17
C ARG A 10 -9.21 10.22 -1.09
N ARG A 11 -7.87 10.21 -1.14
CA ARG A 11 -7.13 10.81 -2.24
C ARG A 11 -7.39 10.03 -3.52
N ALA A 12 -7.80 10.74 -4.57
CA ALA A 12 -7.84 10.17 -5.91
C ALA A 12 -6.45 9.70 -6.35
N VAL A 13 -6.38 8.60 -7.09
CA VAL A 13 -5.12 8.06 -7.60
C VAL A 13 -4.47 9.10 -8.52
N ARG A 14 -3.30 9.61 -8.11
CA ARG A 14 -2.52 10.60 -8.87
C ARG A 14 -1.04 10.44 -8.59
N LYS A 15 -0.26 10.39 -9.68
CA LYS A 15 1.20 10.31 -9.63
C LYS A 15 1.82 11.45 -8.86
N ARG A 16 2.79 11.12 -8.00
CA ARG A 16 3.66 12.08 -7.31
C ARG A 16 5.12 11.71 -7.55
N ASN A 17 5.95 12.71 -7.78
CA ASN A 17 7.39 12.47 -7.96
C ASN A 17 8.00 11.98 -6.64
N LEU A 18 8.71 10.86 -6.72
CA LEU A 18 9.40 10.26 -5.60
C LEU A 18 10.79 10.89 -5.45
N THR A 19 11.17 11.19 -4.21
CA THR A 19 12.56 11.50 -3.89
C THR A 19 13.39 10.21 -3.92
N PRO A 20 14.73 10.29 -4.08
CA PRO A 20 15.60 9.10 -4.04
C PRO A 20 15.39 8.24 -2.78
N GLU A 21 15.16 8.86 -1.62
CA GLU A 21 14.90 8.19 -0.36
C GLU A 21 13.56 7.45 -0.37
N ALA A 22 12.53 8.05 -0.95
CA ALA A 22 11.23 7.40 -1.10
C ALA A 22 11.30 6.21 -2.07
N SER A 23 12.05 6.33 -3.16
CA SER A 23 12.29 5.23 -4.10
C SER A 23 13.08 4.09 -3.45
N ALA A 24 14.10 4.39 -2.63
CA ALA A 24 14.85 3.39 -1.88
C ALA A 24 13.97 2.64 -0.86
N ASP A 25 13.07 3.36 -0.19
CA ASP A 25 12.09 2.75 0.71
C ASP A 25 11.14 1.80 -0.03
N VAL A 26 10.66 2.19 -1.22
CA VAL A 26 9.80 1.34 -2.06
C VAL A 26 10.54 0.06 -2.42
N ALA A 27 11.77 0.16 -2.94
CA ALA A 27 12.58 -1.02 -3.29
C ALA A 27 12.79 -1.96 -2.10
N ARG A 28 13.03 -1.43 -0.90
CA ARG A 28 13.19 -2.23 0.32
C ARG A 28 11.89 -2.97 0.69
N ILE A 29 10.74 -2.32 0.55
CA ILE A 29 9.42 -2.93 0.80
C ILE A 29 9.15 -4.04 -0.21
N GLU A 30 9.42 -3.81 -1.49
CA GLU A 30 9.22 -4.82 -2.54
C GLU A 30 10.10 -6.05 -2.30
N GLN A 31 11.35 -5.85 -1.88
CA GLN A 31 12.23 -6.94 -1.51
C GLN A 31 11.68 -7.75 -0.33
N ALA A 32 11.17 -7.08 0.70
CA ALA A 32 10.58 -7.75 1.86
C ALA A 32 9.33 -8.56 1.48
N PHE A 33 8.44 -7.99 0.65
CA PHE A 33 7.26 -8.69 0.16
C PHE A 33 7.63 -9.90 -0.69
N LYS A 34 8.60 -9.74 -1.59
CA LYS A 34 9.10 -10.84 -2.42
C LYS A 34 9.67 -11.97 -1.55
N GLN A 35 10.48 -11.65 -0.55
CA GLN A 35 11.05 -12.65 0.36
C GLN A 35 9.98 -13.39 1.15
N ALA A 36 9.05 -12.66 1.78
CA ALA A 36 7.95 -13.25 2.54
C ALA A 36 7.09 -14.18 1.68
N ARG A 37 6.66 -13.70 0.50
CA ARG A 37 5.83 -14.50 -0.41
C ARG A 37 6.55 -15.72 -0.98
N ASN A 38 7.85 -15.59 -1.29
CA ASN A 38 8.63 -16.73 -1.78
C ASN A 38 8.79 -17.84 -0.72
N GLN A 39 8.95 -17.45 0.56
CA GLN A 39 9.15 -18.41 1.64
C GLN A 39 7.83 -18.98 2.19
N PHE A 40 6.79 -18.16 2.29
CA PHE A 40 5.59 -18.48 3.07
C PHE A 40 4.28 -18.25 2.30
N GLY A 41 4.31 -17.62 1.13
CA GLY A 41 3.11 -17.21 0.38
C GLY A 41 2.47 -18.30 -0.49
N GLN A 42 2.94 -19.55 -0.44
CA GLN A 42 2.44 -20.61 -1.34
C GLN A 42 0.95 -20.93 -1.15
N ALA A 43 0.40 -20.68 0.04
CA ALA A 43 -0.97 -21.00 0.39
C ALA A 43 -1.99 -19.90 0.03
N GLY A 44 -1.59 -18.76 -0.55
CA GLY A 44 -2.54 -17.70 -0.83
C GLY A 44 -1.98 -16.42 -1.43
N ALA A 45 -2.80 -15.38 -1.46
CA ALA A 45 -2.48 -14.12 -2.12
C ALA A 45 -1.71 -13.12 -1.22
N PHE A 46 -1.61 -13.40 0.09
CA PHE A 46 -1.02 -12.51 1.09
C PHE A 46 0.43 -12.90 1.44
N LEU A 47 1.06 -12.11 2.33
CA LEU A 47 2.49 -12.25 2.63
C LEU A 47 2.88 -13.63 3.17
N PHE A 48 1.99 -14.27 3.94
CA PHE A 48 2.20 -15.57 4.57
C PHE A 48 1.11 -16.58 4.16
N GLY A 49 0.56 -16.42 2.96
CA GLY A 49 -0.53 -17.25 2.43
C GLY A 49 -1.88 -16.60 2.67
N ASP A 50 -2.52 -16.92 3.79
CA ASP A 50 -3.78 -16.31 4.22
C ASP A 50 -3.57 -14.91 4.80
N PHE A 51 -4.65 -14.13 4.85
CA PHE A 51 -4.61 -12.79 5.44
C PHE A 51 -4.17 -12.86 6.91
N SER A 52 -3.17 -12.04 7.27
CA SER A 52 -2.56 -12.06 8.58
C SER A 52 -2.40 -10.66 9.18
N ALA A 53 -2.00 -10.59 10.46
CA ALA A 53 -1.68 -9.34 11.11
C ALA A 53 -0.58 -8.55 10.39
N ALA A 54 0.36 -9.24 9.71
CA ALA A 54 1.39 -8.58 8.91
C ALA A 54 0.75 -7.77 7.76
N ASP A 55 -0.25 -8.33 7.10
CA ASP A 55 -0.96 -7.66 6.00
C ASP A 55 -1.72 -6.44 6.49
N ALA A 56 -2.38 -6.53 7.64
CA ALA A 56 -3.02 -5.39 8.29
C ALA A 56 -2.01 -4.26 8.60
N MET A 57 -0.81 -4.61 9.09
CA MET A 57 0.26 -3.64 9.34
C MET A 57 0.79 -2.99 8.06
N PHE A 58 0.79 -3.72 6.93
CA PHE A 58 1.22 -3.22 5.62
C PHE A 58 0.10 -2.59 4.78
N ALA A 59 -1.16 -2.66 5.21
CA ALA A 59 -2.29 -2.01 4.53
C ALA A 59 -2.07 -0.50 4.25
N PRO A 60 -1.54 0.31 5.20
CA PRO A 60 -1.18 1.70 4.92
C PRO A 60 -0.11 1.88 3.85
N VAL A 61 0.77 0.89 3.67
CA VAL A 61 1.81 0.92 2.63
C VAL A 61 1.19 0.64 1.27
N ALA A 62 0.34 -0.39 1.16
CA ALA A 62 -0.42 -0.67 -0.05
C ALA A 62 -1.26 0.54 -0.49
N ASN A 63 -1.90 1.25 0.46
CA ASN A 63 -2.65 2.48 0.16
C ASN A 63 -1.75 3.54 -0.47
N ARG A 64 -0.57 3.83 0.12
CA ARG A 64 0.36 4.84 -0.40
C ARG A 64 0.84 4.50 -1.81
N LEU A 65 1.23 3.24 -2.03
CA LEU A 65 1.68 2.80 -3.35
C LEU A 65 0.57 2.97 -4.39
N HIS A 66 -0.68 2.69 -4.00
CA HIS A 66 -1.84 2.85 -4.86
C HIS A 66 -2.21 4.32 -5.12
N VAL A 67 -2.50 5.10 -4.09
CA VAL A 67 -3.04 6.46 -4.26
C VAL A 67 -2.04 7.41 -4.88
N TYR A 68 -0.73 7.19 -4.70
CA TYR A 68 0.32 8.01 -5.31
C TYR A 68 0.84 7.47 -6.66
N ASP A 69 0.21 6.43 -7.20
CA ASP A 69 0.57 5.81 -8.49
C ASP A 69 2.08 5.50 -8.56
N VAL A 70 2.58 4.85 -7.52
CA VAL A 70 3.99 4.48 -7.41
C VAL A 70 4.25 3.29 -8.34
N PRO A 71 5.27 3.36 -9.22
CA PRO A 71 5.64 2.21 -10.03
C PRO A 71 6.17 1.09 -9.12
N VAL A 72 5.58 -0.09 -9.24
CA VAL A 72 5.93 -1.29 -8.46
C VAL A 72 6.01 -2.51 -9.38
N ALA A 73 6.74 -3.53 -8.95
CA ALA A 73 6.81 -4.82 -9.60
C ALA A 73 5.45 -5.52 -9.65
N ALA A 74 5.26 -6.39 -10.64
CA ALA A 74 4.01 -7.12 -10.84
C ALA A 74 3.57 -7.94 -9.62
N ALA A 75 4.52 -8.56 -8.89
CA ALA A 75 4.22 -9.32 -7.68
C ALA A 75 3.70 -8.43 -6.53
N THR A 76 4.27 -7.24 -6.37
CA THR A 76 3.82 -6.23 -5.42
C THR A 76 2.42 -5.74 -5.81
N ARG A 77 2.18 -5.50 -7.10
CA ARG A 77 0.86 -5.10 -7.60
C ARG A 77 -0.21 -6.16 -7.31
N ALA A 78 0.08 -7.43 -7.59
CA ALA A 78 -0.84 -8.53 -7.31
C ALA A 78 -1.19 -8.63 -5.80
N TYR A 79 -0.21 -8.38 -4.92
CA TYR A 79 -0.45 -8.30 -3.48
C TYR A 79 -1.35 -7.12 -3.10
N MET A 80 -1.09 -5.93 -3.66
CA MET A 80 -1.93 -4.75 -3.45
C MET A 80 -3.37 -5.00 -3.90
N ASP A 81 -3.56 -5.68 -5.03
CA ASP A 81 -4.88 -6.04 -5.53
C ASP A 81 -5.64 -6.98 -4.58
N ALA A 82 -4.95 -7.99 -4.04
CA ALA A 82 -5.53 -8.88 -3.04
C ALA A 82 -5.95 -8.11 -1.77
N MET A 83 -5.12 -7.17 -1.31
CA MET A 83 -5.45 -6.30 -0.18
C MET A 83 -6.66 -5.41 -0.44
N MET A 84 -6.72 -4.78 -1.62
CA MET A 84 -7.80 -3.86 -1.98
C MET A 84 -9.14 -4.57 -2.25
N ALA A 85 -9.09 -5.87 -2.56
CA ALA A 85 -10.27 -6.71 -2.74
C ALA A 85 -10.95 -7.13 -1.42
N LEU A 86 -10.29 -6.95 -0.27
CA LEU A 86 -10.87 -7.32 1.03
C LEU A 86 -12.11 -6.48 1.36
N PRO A 87 -13.19 -7.08 1.90
CA PRO A 87 -14.36 -6.33 2.38
C PRO A 87 -13.97 -5.25 3.41
N ALA A 88 -13.07 -5.59 4.34
CA ALA A 88 -12.56 -4.64 5.33
C ALA A 88 -11.85 -3.42 4.70
N TRP A 89 -11.20 -3.59 3.55
CA TRP A 89 -10.59 -2.47 2.83
C TRP A 89 -11.64 -1.54 2.22
N GLN A 90 -12.72 -2.11 1.67
CA GLN A 90 -13.84 -1.36 1.10
C GLN A 90 -14.60 -0.60 2.20
N GLU A 91 -14.84 -1.24 3.35
CA GLU A 91 -15.42 -0.60 4.53
C GLU A 91 -14.56 0.57 5.01
N TRP A 92 -13.24 0.40 5.03
CA TRP A 92 -12.32 1.47 5.42
C TRP A 92 -12.37 2.67 4.45
N GLN A 93 -12.47 2.42 3.14
CA GLN A 93 -12.70 3.50 2.17
C GLN A 93 -14.04 4.21 2.41
N ALA A 94 -15.10 3.45 2.69
CA ALA A 94 -16.44 4.01 2.90
C ALA A 94 -16.54 4.85 4.19
N GLN A 95 -15.78 4.50 5.23
CA GLN A 95 -15.74 5.22 6.50
C GLN A 95 -14.78 6.42 6.51
N ALA A 96 -14.22 6.81 5.36
CA ALA A 96 -13.25 7.90 5.32
C ALA A 96 -13.89 9.24 5.68
N GLU A 97 -13.50 9.79 6.83
CA GLU A 97 -14.13 10.97 7.44
C GLU A 97 -14.14 12.20 6.52
N PRO A 98 -15.19 13.06 6.57
CA PRO A 98 -15.36 14.17 5.63
C PRO A 98 -14.37 15.33 5.82
N TRP A 99 -13.78 15.46 7.02
CA TRP A 99 -12.85 16.54 7.34
C TRP A 99 -11.46 16.29 6.77
N THR A 100 -10.87 17.35 6.22
CA THR A 100 -9.57 17.32 5.55
C THR A 100 -8.52 18.05 6.38
N ILE A 101 -7.26 17.65 6.23
CA ILE A 101 -6.13 18.34 6.84
C ILE A 101 -5.31 18.96 5.71
N GLY A 102 -5.33 20.29 5.56
CA GLY A 102 -4.79 21.00 4.40
C GLY A 102 -3.37 20.61 3.99
N LYS A 103 -2.47 20.28 4.94
CA LYS A 103 -1.11 19.81 4.66
C LYS A 103 -1.02 18.48 3.88
N TYR A 104 -2.08 17.67 3.87
CA TYR A 104 -2.11 16.35 3.24
C TYR A 104 -2.96 16.29 1.96
N GLU A 105 -3.61 17.40 1.61
CA GLU A 105 -4.39 17.57 0.38
C GLU A 105 -3.55 18.18 -0.76
N VAL A 106 -2.33 18.63 -0.47
CA VAL A 106 -1.46 19.28 -1.45
C VAL A 106 -0.92 18.26 -2.46
N ALA A 107 -1.23 18.53 -3.73
CA ALA A 107 -1.04 17.67 -4.90
C ALA A 107 0.36 17.05 -5.01
#